data_AF-R7HZR1-F1
#
_entry.id   AF-R7HZR1-F1
#
_cell.length_a   1.000
_cell.length_b   1.000
_cell.length_c   1.000
_cell.angle_alpha   90.00
_cell.angle_beta   90.00
_cell.angle_gamma   90.00
#
_symmetry.space_group_name_H-M   'P 1'
#
loop_
_entity.id
_entity.type
_entity.pdbx_description
1 polymer ?
#
loop_
_entity_poly.entity_id
_entity_poly.type
_entity_poly.pdbx_seq_one_letter_code
_entity_poly.pdbx_strand_id
1 'polypeptide(L)'
;MTGISSVRTDYNNQNNYYLHKNNNFYTPASFQEPQPQYNPEKTVLTAGLLQAFALFLHKASEWCGNKLMQGKEFTNAENVKQIAQNMVNKNKLNVNVDFIDANNINKYPKVLQEALKPVARGENAFYTDQFKLAVAPKNKPSLILHELGHAINAHKGKFLKFLQKSRMFVSAVPTALIMLNGLSKQDDNKPSFIERNAGKIGFAAFLPTIIEEGLASIRGVKAAKATLGNSVNLKPLKRNYFFAWLTYLIAGIGLGVAAKQSVIENKR
;
A
#
# COMPACT_ATOMS: atom_id res chain seq x y z
N MET A 1 -3.85 13.20 25.78
CA MET A 1 -3.30 12.51 26.96
C MET A 1 -4.47 12.04 27.81
N THR A 2 -4.58 10.72 27.99
CA THR A 2 -5.47 9.88 28.83
C THR A 2 -5.50 8.53 28.07
N GLY A 3 -4.76 7.47 28.40
CA GLY A 3 -4.52 6.88 29.71
C GLY A 3 -5.50 5.71 29.90
N ILE A 4 -5.34 4.62 29.14
CA ILE A 4 -6.15 3.40 29.32
C ILE A 4 -5.47 2.56 30.40
N SER A 5 -6.10 2.54 31.57
CA SER A 5 -5.71 1.75 32.74
C SER A 5 -6.01 0.27 32.52
N SER A 6 -5.10 -0.56 33.02
CA SER A 6 -5.17 -2.02 33.04
C SER A 6 -6.26 -2.52 33.99
N VAL A 7 -7.03 -3.53 33.55
CA VAL A 7 -7.89 -4.30 34.43
C VAL A 7 -7.01 -5.34 35.14
N ARG A 8 -6.77 -5.14 36.44
CA ARG A 8 -6.29 -6.19 37.35
C ARG A 8 -7.48 -7.09 37.70
N THR A 9 -7.31 -8.39 37.55
CA THR A 9 -8.22 -9.39 38.14
C THR A 9 -7.47 -10.07 39.27
N ASP A 10 -7.83 -9.74 40.50
CA ASP A 10 -7.32 -10.38 41.71
C ASP A 10 -8.01 -11.73 41.93
N TYR A 11 -7.20 -12.76 42.14
CA TYR A 11 -7.59 -14.06 42.66
C TYR A 11 -7.75 -13.96 44.18
N ASN A 12 -8.91 -14.36 44.73
CA ASN A 12 -9.07 -15.13 45.97
C ASN A 12 -10.54 -15.13 46.44
N ASN A 13 -11.28 -16.23 46.27
CA ASN A 13 -11.93 -16.88 47.43
C ASN A 13 -12.48 -18.31 47.12
N GLN A 14 -11.90 -19.26 47.84
CA GLN A 14 -12.38 -20.55 48.37
C GLN A 14 -13.76 -21.11 47.93
N ASN A 15 -13.78 -22.37 47.50
CA ASN A 15 -14.24 -23.47 48.36
C ASN A 15 -13.96 -24.86 47.80
N ASN A 16 -13.44 -25.71 48.69
CA ASN A 16 -13.01 -27.08 48.50
C ASN A 16 -14.20 -28.05 48.35
N TYR A 17 -14.11 -28.99 47.42
CA TYR A 17 -14.70 -30.32 47.57
C TYR A 17 -13.68 -31.37 47.11
N TYR A 18 -13.26 -32.21 48.05
CA TYR A 18 -12.40 -33.36 47.81
C TYR A 18 -13.22 -34.53 47.25
N LEU A 19 -12.75 -35.11 46.15
CA LEU A 19 -12.87 -36.55 45.88
C LEU A 19 -11.54 -37.05 45.32
N HIS A 20 -10.88 -37.88 46.12
CA HIS A 20 -9.58 -38.49 45.84
C HIS A 20 -9.79 -39.81 45.07
N LYS A 21 -9.10 -40.01 43.94
CA LYS A 21 -8.56 -41.34 43.57
C LYS A 21 -7.48 -41.26 42.48
N ASN A 22 -6.38 -41.94 42.77
CA ASN A 22 -5.21 -42.30 41.95
C ASN A 22 -4.13 -41.25 41.67
N ASN A 23 -3.06 -41.40 42.45
CA ASN A 23 -1.72 -40.84 42.26
C ASN A 23 -1.06 -41.47 41.03
N ASN A 24 -0.90 -40.70 39.96
CA ASN A 24 0.26 -40.80 39.08
C ASN A 24 0.84 -39.39 38.99
N PHE A 25 1.96 -39.17 39.70
CA PHE A 25 2.70 -37.93 39.64
C PHE A 25 3.23 -37.72 38.22
N TYR A 26 2.63 -36.78 37.48
CA TYR A 26 3.34 -36.06 36.43
C TYR A 26 3.85 -34.78 37.06
N THR A 27 5.16 -34.72 37.33
CA THR A 27 5.85 -33.45 37.49
C THR A 27 5.66 -32.66 36.18
N PRO A 28 5.00 -31.49 36.17
CA PRO A 28 5.05 -30.64 35.00
C PRO A 28 6.51 -30.26 34.78
N ALA A 29 7.07 -30.65 33.64
CA ALA A 29 8.36 -30.16 33.21
C ALA A 29 8.27 -28.63 33.24
N SER A 30 9.09 -27.98 34.07
CA SER A 30 9.31 -26.55 33.99
C SER A 30 9.89 -26.28 32.62
N PHE A 31 9.05 -25.96 31.64
CA PHE A 31 9.47 -25.26 30.44
C PHE A 31 9.96 -23.89 30.91
N GLN A 32 11.25 -23.80 31.22
CA GLN A 32 11.94 -22.53 31.07
C GLN A 32 11.87 -22.20 29.58
N GLU A 33 11.00 -21.26 29.21
CA GLU A 33 11.17 -20.57 27.94
C GLU A 33 12.63 -20.11 27.89
N PRO A 34 13.42 -20.51 26.87
CA PRO A 34 14.76 -19.99 26.72
C PRO A 34 14.62 -18.47 26.65
N GLN A 35 15.14 -17.78 27.65
CA GLN A 35 15.20 -16.32 27.66
C GLN A 35 15.87 -15.91 26.35
N PRO A 36 15.18 -15.18 25.44
CA PRO A 36 15.79 -14.75 24.20
C PRO A 36 17.06 -13.99 24.56
N GLN A 37 18.18 -14.43 23.99
CA GLN A 37 19.50 -13.89 24.30
C GLN A 37 19.59 -12.49 23.68
N TYR A 38 19.04 -11.51 24.39
CA TYR A 38 18.93 -10.12 23.95
C TYR A 38 20.33 -9.55 23.75
N ASN A 39 20.73 -9.36 22.49
CA ASN A 39 21.98 -8.70 22.14
C ASN A 39 21.66 -7.23 21.77
N PRO A 40 21.83 -6.28 22.72
CA PRO A 40 21.47 -4.88 22.52
C PRO A 40 22.25 -4.23 21.39
N GLU A 41 23.55 -4.54 21.24
CA GLU A 41 24.42 -3.96 20.22
C GLU A 41 23.96 -4.33 18.80
N LYS A 42 23.65 -5.61 18.58
CA LYS A 42 23.11 -6.07 17.29
C LYS A 42 21.74 -5.48 16.99
N THR A 43 20.91 -5.27 18.02
CA THR A 43 19.58 -4.67 17.89
C THR A 43 19.67 -3.19 17.53
N VAL A 44 20.51 -2.42 18.22
CA VAL A 44 20.77 -1.01 17.91
C VAL A 44 21.36 -0.85 16.51
N LEU A 45 22.32 -1.70 16.12
CA LEU A 45 22.91 -1.66 14.78
C LEU A 45 21.89 -1.96 13.67
N THR A 46 21.01 -2.95 13.89
CA THR A 46 19.94 -3.27 12.93
C THR A 46 18.89 -2.16 12.84
N ALA A 47 18.46 -1.61 13.97
CA ALA A 47 17.56 -0.45 14.00
C ALA A 47 18.17 0.75 13.27
N GLY A 48 19.46 1.05 13.48
CA GLY A 48 20.17 2.13 12.80
C GLY A 48 20.24 1.94 11.29
N LEU A 49 20.54 0.72 10.81
CA LEU A 49 20.54 0.40 9.38
C LEU A 49 19.15 0.53 8.75
N LEU A 50 18.09 0.08 9.44
CA LEU A 50 16.72 0.22 8.97
C LEU A 50 16.30 1.68 8.91
N GLN A 51 16.66 2.48 9.91
CA GLN A 51 16.35 3.89 9.92
C GLN A 51 17.07 4.62 8.79
N ALA A 52 18.34 4.31 8.53
CA ALA A 52 19.07 4.85 7.38
C ALA A 52 18.42 4.45 6.04
N PHE A 53 17.99 3.19 5.92
CA PHE A 53 17.30 2.71 4.72
C PHE A 53 15.93 3.36 4.53
N ALA A 54 15.14 3.50 5.61
CA ALA A 54 13.85 4.18 5.59
C ALA A 54 14.01 5.65 5.19
N LEU A 55 15.01 6.35 5.73
CA LEU A 55 15.35 7.72 5.35
C LEU A 55 15.75 7.81 3.87
N PHE A 56 16.54 6.86 3.37
CA PHE A 56 16.90 6.80 1.96
C PHE A 56 15.67 6.63 1.06
N LEU A 57 14.80 5.65 1.36
CA LEU A 57 13.58 5.42 0.59
C LEU A 57 12.62 6.62 0.67
N HIS A 58 12.50 7.24 1.84
CA HIS A 58 11.71 8.45 2.02
C HIS A 58 12.21 9.57 1.11
N LYS A 59 13.52 9.87 1.16
CA LYS A 59 14.15 10.88 0.30
C LYS A 59 14.02 10.56 -1.19
N ALA A 60 14.16 9.29 -1.57
CA ALA A 60 13.98 8.85 -2.96
C ALA A 60 12.52 9.05 -3.42
N SER A 61 11.55 8.71 -2.58
CA SER A 61 10.13 8.91 -2.84
C SER A 61 9.77 10.39 -2.91
N GLU A 62 10.27 11.21 -1.98
CA GLU A 62 10.11 12.68 -2.00
C GLU A 62 10.72 13.30 -3.25
N TRP A 63 11.90 12.84 -3.67
CA TRP A 63 12.51 13.30 -4.91
C TRP A 63 11.63 12.97 -6.12
N CYS A 64 11.06 11.76 -6.19
CA CYS A 64 10.10 11.39 -7.24
C CYS A 64 8.85 12.26 -7.19
N GLY A 65 8.29 12.49 -6.00
CA GLY A 65 7.13 13.36 -5.78
C GLY A 65 7.41 14.80 -6.23
N ASN A 66 8.56 15.35 -5.88
CA ASN A 66 8.98 16.69 -6.30
C ASN A 66 9.14 16.77 -7.83
N LYS A 67 9.73 15.75 -8.46
CA LYS A 67 9.83 15.67 -9.93
C LYS A 67 8.47 15.52 -10.60
N LEU A 68 7.51 14.83 -9.98
CA LEU A 68 6.12 14.76 -10.42
C LEU A 68 5.45 16.14 -10.34
N MET A 69 5.62 16.86 -9.22
CA MET A 69 5.00 18.17 -8.98
C MET A 69 5.56 19.27 -9.90
N GLN A 70 6.83 19.17 -10.31
CA GLN A 70 7.44 20.00 -11.36
C GLN A 70 6.96 19.63 -12.78
N GLY A 71 5.97 18.74 -12.91
CA GLY A 71 5.30 18.35 -14.14
C GLY A 71 4.75 19.55 -14.89
N LYS A 72 5.07 19.66 -16.18
CA LYS A 72 4.23 20.48 -17.06
C LYS A 72 2.97 19.69 -17.35
N GLU A 73 1.86 20.42 -17.44
CA GLU A 73 0.60 19.82 -17.88
C GLU A 73 0.75 19.29 -19.32
N PHE A 74 0.12 18.15 -19.59
CA PHE A 74 0.23 17.48 -20.88
C PHE A 74 -0.38 18.29 -22.02
N THR A 75 -1.55 18.88 -21.78
CA THR A 75 -2.33 19.64 -22.77
C THR A 75 -3.34 20.55 -22.06
N ASN A 76 -4.19 21.27 -22.80
CA ASN A 76 -5.23 22.11 -22.20
C ASN A 76 -6.36 21.28 -21.55
N ALA A 77 -7.17 21.93 -20.71
CA ALA A 77 -8.22 21.25 -19.94
C ALA A 77 -9.32 20.67 -20.85
N GLU A 78 -9.62 21.33 -21.97
CA GLU A 78 -10.64 20.93 -22.94
C GLU A 78 -10.28 19.59 -23.59
N ASN A 79 -9.03 19.46 -24.05
CA ASN A 79 -8.51 18.21 -24.60
C ASN A 79 -8.52 17.09 -23.55
N VAL A 80 -8.14 17.38 -22.30
CA VAL A 80 -8.21 16.38 -21.22
C VAL A 80 -9.65 15.93 -20.97
N LYS A 81 -10.61 16.85 -20.92
CA LYS A 81 -12.04 16.53 -20.77
C LYS A 81 -12.54 15.65 -21.92
N GLN A 82 -12.16 15.96 -23.15
CA GLN A 82 -12.51 15.16 -24.33
C GLN A 82 -11.94 13.73 -24.23
N ILE A 83 -10.67 13.58 -23.83
CA ILE A 83 -10.06 12.26 -23.63
C ILE A 83 -10.80 11.50 -22.52
N ALA A 84 -11.09 12.16 -21.40
CA ALA A 84 -11.78 11.55 -20.27
C ALA A 84 -13.19 11.05 -20.67
N GLN A 85 -13.97 11.88 -21.38
CA GLN A 85 -15.27 11.49 -21.92
C GLN A 85 -15.15 10.29 -22.86
N ASN A 86 -14.16 10.28 -23.76
CA ASN A 86 -13.90 9.15 -24.64
C ASN A 86 -13.55 7.86 -23.86
N MET A 87 -12.76 7.97 -22.79
CA MET A 87 -12.45 6.82 -21.92
C MET A 87 -13.70 6.26 -21.25
N VAL A 88 -14.57 7.12 -20.72
CA VAL A 88 -15.84 6.74 -20.09
C VAL A 88 -16.76 6.06 -21.09
N ASN A 89 -17.03 6.72 -22.23
CA ASN A 89 -17.98 6.26 -23.23
C ASN A 89 -17.52 4.94 -23.89
N LYS A 90 -16.26 4.87 -24.32
CA LYS A 90 -15.72 3.69 -25.02
C LYS A 90 -15.69 2.45 -24.13
N ASN A 91 -15.50 2.63 -22.82
CA ASN A 91 -15.45 1.52 -21.88
C ASN A 91 -16.77 1.33 -21.11
N LYS A 92 -17.82 2.10 -21.43
CA LYS A 92 -19.14 2.05 -20.77
C LYS A 92 -19.01 2.15 -19.25
N LEU A 93 -18.13 3.04 -18.76
CA LEU A 93 -17.87 3.19 -17.34
C LEU A 93 -19.04 3.90 -16.67
N ASN A 94 -19.56 3.33 -15.58
CA ASN A 94 -20.44 4.04 -14.67
C ASN A 94 -19.59 4.80 -13.64
N VAL A 95 -19.02 5.95 -14.03
CA VAL A 95 -18.16 6.79 -13.19
C VAL A 95 -18.44 8.27 -13.46
N ASN A 96 -18.64 9.04 -12.40
CA ASN A 96 -18.69 10.49 -12.45
C ASN A 96 -17.26 11.06 -12.46
N VAL A 97 -17.00 12.00 -13.35
CA VAL A 97 -15.70 12.64 -13.56
C VAL A 97 -15.82 14.11 -13.21
N ASP A 98 -15.03 14.58 -12.25
CA ASP A 98 -15.05 15.99 -11.86
C ASP A 98 -13.64 16.56 -11.63
N PHE A 99 -13.53 17.88 -11.77
CA PHE A 99 -12.30 18.63 -11.59
C PHE A 99 -12.45 19.60 -10.42
N ILE A 100 -11.67 19.37 -9.38
CA ILE A 100 -11.88 19.94 -8.04
C ILE A 100 -10.97 21.15 -7.80
N ASP A 101 -11.52 22.16 -7.14
CA ASP A 101 -10.85 23.35 -6.61
C ASP A 101 -11.46 23.73 -5.25
N ALA A 102 -10.90 24.76 -4.60
CA ALA A 102 -11.41 25.23 -3.30
C ALA A 102 -12.89 25.67 -3.34
N ASN A 103 -13.41 26.04 -4.50
CA ASN A 103 -14.74 26.62 -4.65
C ASN A 103 -15.82 25.55 -4.84
N ASN A 104 -15.49 24.38 -5.40
CA ASN A 104 -16.47 23.34 -5.71
C ASN A 104 -16.48 22.13 -4.77
N ILE A 105 -15.53 22.03 -3.83
CA ILE A 105 -15.53 20.96 -2.79
C ILE A 105 -16.86 20.92 -2.02
N ASN A 106 -17.46 22.09 -1.75
CA ASN A 106 -18.69 22.20 -0.96
C ASN A 106 -19.91 21.52 -1.60
N LYS A 107 -19.83 21.15 -2.88
CA LYS A 107 -20.89 20.40 -3.59
C LYS A 107 -20.95 18.92 -3.17
N TYR A 108 -19.91 18.41 -2.52
CA TYR A 108 -19.81 17.02 -2.10
C TYR A 108 -20.24 16.84 -0.63
N PRO A 109 -20.72 15.66 -0.24
CA PRO A 109 -21.00 15.33 1.17
C PRO A 109 -19.77 15.55 2.05
N LYS A 110 -19.98 16.01 3.30
CA LYS A 110 -18.89 16.30 4.26
C LYS A 110 -17.86 15.17 4.37
N VAL A 111 -18.29 13.92 4.30
CA VAL A 111 -17.43 12.72 4.35
C VAL A 111 -16.39 12.70 3.22
N LEU A 112 -16.73 13.21 2.04
CA LEU A 112 -15.80 13.29 0.90
C LEU A 112 -14.99 14.59 0.89
N GLN A 113 -15.48 15.67 1.50
CA GLN A 113 -14.80 16.96 1.45
C GLN A 113 -13.36 16.90 1.99
N GLU A 114 -13.13 16.17 3.09
CA GLU A 114 -11.79 16.00 3.65
C GLU A 114 -10.83 15.31 2.67
N ALA A 115 -11.30 14.28 1.97
CA ALA A 115 -10.51 13.60 0.94
C ALA A 115 -10.28 14.48 -0.30
N LEU A 116 -11.18 15.43 -0.58
CA LEU A 116 -11.10 16.34 -1.72
C LEU A 116 -10.24 17.59 -1.47
N LYS A 117 -9.95 17.96 -0.21
CA LYS A 117 -9.05 19.10 0.11
C LYS A 117 -7.66 18.95 -0.53
N PRO A 118 -6.94 17.82 -0.39
CA PRO A 118 -5.67 17.63 -1.09
C PRO A 118 -5.81 17.65 -2.63
N VAL A 119 -6.95 17.18 -3.16
CA VAL A 119 -7.23 17.25 -4.59
C VAL A 119 -7.35 18.70 -5.03
N ALA A 120 -8.11 19.55 -4.33
CA ALA A 120 -8.23 20.97 -4.65
C ALA A 120 -6.89 21.73 -4.60
N ARG A 121 -5.96 21.32 -3.72
CA ARG A 121 -4.61 21.89 -3.64
C ARG A 121 -3.68 21.43 -4.78
N GLY A 122 -4.10 20.45 -5.59
CA GLY A 122 -3.27 19.88 -6.65
C GLY A 122 -2.20 18.91 -6.15
N GLU A 123 -2.40 18.37 -4.95
CA GLU A 123 -1.52 17.41 -4.27
C GLU A 123 -1.98 15.97 -4.50
N ASN A 124 -3.23 15.75 -4.91
CA ASN A 124 -3.79 14.41 -5.08
C ASN A 124 -4.78 14.33 -6.25
N ALA A 125 -5.00 13.12 -6.74
CA ALA A 125 -6.11 12.73 -7.59
C ALA A 125 -6.50 11.30 -7.19
N PHE A 126 -7.77 10.93 -7.34
CA PHE A 126 -8.16 9.56 -7.02
C PHE A 126 -9.43 9.11 -7.75
N TYR A 127 -9.52 7.81 -7.94
CA TYR A 127 -10.72 7.07 -8.28
C TYR A 127 -11.16 6.20 -7.09
N THR A 128 -12.47 6.18 -6.85
CA THR A 128 -13.10 5.27 -5.88
C THR A 128 -14.27 4.52 -6.52
N ASP A 129 -14.19 3.19 -6.47
CA ASP A 129 -15.24 2.30 -6.98
C ASP A 129 -16.51 2.35 -6.10
N GLN A 130 -16.39 2.75 -4.82
CA GLN A 130 -17.52 2.84 -3.91
C GLN A 130 -18.48 3.98 -4.30
N PHE A 131 -17.92 5.16 -4.59
CA PHE A 131 -18.72 6.33 -4.98
C PHE A 131 -18.84 6.51 -6.49
N LYS A 132 -18.24 5.59 -7.27
CA LYS A 132 -18.15 5.69 -8.73
C LYS A 132 -17.66 7.08 -9.15
N LEU A 133 -16.62 7.57 -8.48
CA LEU A 133 -16.14 8.95 -8.62
C LEU A 133 -14.66 8.93 -8.97
N ALA A 134 -14.29 9.65 -10.02
CA ALA A 134 -12.93 9.97 -10.38
C ALA A 134 -12.75 11.49 -10.32
N VAL A 135 -11.76 11.95 -9.56
CA VAL A 135 -11.50 13.37 -9.34
C VAL A 135 -10.04 13.71 -9.58
N ALA A 136 -9.83 14.88 -10.18
CA ALA A 136 -8.52 15.48 -10.36
C ALA A 136 -8.58 16.98 -10.04
N PRO A 137 -7.47 17.62 -9.68
CA PRO A 137 -7.42 19.07 -9.54
C PRO A 137 -7.71 19.80 -10.86
N LYS A 138 -8.36 20.97 -10.79
CA LYS A 138 -8.46 21.87 -11.96
C LYS A 138 -7.11 22.36 -12.48
N ASN A 139 -6.10 22.50 -11.62
CA ASN A 139 -4.77 22.97 -12.02
C ASN A 139 -3.88 21.87 -12.63
N LYS A 140 -4.24 20.59 -12.52
CA LYS A 140 -3.55 19.44 -13.15
C LYS A 140 -4.54 18.40 -13.67
N PRO A 141 -5.37 18.75 -14.66
CA PRO A 141 -6.49 17.92 -15.08
C PRO A 141 -6.06 16.56 -15.64
N SER A 142 -4.88 16.42 -16.26
CA SER A 142 -4.42 15.17 -16.89
C SER A 142 -4.24 14.00 -15.92
N LEU A 143 -4.18 14.24 -14.61
CA LEU A 143 -4.21 13.18 -13.60
C LEU A 143 -5.49 12.33 -13.72
N ILE A 144 -6.60 12.92 -14.17
CA ILE A 144 -7.87 12.20 -14.34
C ILE A 144 -7.77 11.01 -15.30
N LEU A 145 -6.85 11.06 -16.27
CA LEU A 145 -6.70 9.97 -17.24
C LEU A 145 -6.07 8.72 -16.60
N HIS A 146 -5.27 8.90 -15.54
CA HIS A 146 -4.75 7.81 -14.73
C HIS A 146 -5.87 7.21 -13.86
N GLU A 147 -6.65 8.07 -13.21
CA GLU A 147 -7.80 7.65 -12.38
C GLU A 147 -8.85 6.87 -13.18
N LEU A 148 -9.14 7.31 -14.41
CA LEU A 148 -9.99 6.55 -15.33
C LEU A 148 -9.34 5.25 -15.79
N GLY A 149 -8.01 5.16 -15.80
CA GLY A 149 -7.27 3.92 -15.95
C GLY A 149 -7.61 2.91 -14.85
N HIS A 150 -7.64 3.34 -13.58
CA HIS A 150 -8.09 2.52 -12.46
C HIS A 150 -9.57 2.13 -12.59
N ALA A 151 -10.44 3.05 -13.00
CA ALA A 151 -11.85 2.74 -13.25
C ALA A 151 -12.03 1.64 -14.31
N ILE A 152 -11.23 1.68 -15.38
CA ILE A 152 -11.23 0.62 -16.41
C ILE A 152 -10.70 -0.70 -15.82
N ASN A 153 -9.69 -0.67 -14.96
CA ASN A 153 -9.18 -1.88 -14.29
C ASN A 153 -10.25 -2.51 -13.39
N ALA A 154 -10.94 -1.70 -12.59
CA ALA A 154 -12.02 -2.14 -11.71
C ALA A 154 -13.21 -2.73 -12.49
N HIS A 155 -13.50 -2.15 -13.65
CA HIS A 155 -14.57 -2.60 -14.54
C HIS A 155 -14.21 -3.86 -15.34
N LYS A 156 -12.94 -4.02 -15.78
CA LYS A 156 -12.52 -5.11 -16.67
C LYS A 156 -11.99 -6.34 -15.92
N GLY A 157 -12.88 -7.32 -15.74
CA GLY A 157 -12.50 -8.70 -15.45
C GLY A 157 -11.99 -8.97 -14.02
N LYS A 158 -11.97 -10.25 -13.65
CA LYS A 158 -11.63 -10.68 -12.27
C LYS A 158 -10.15 -10.45 -11.93
N PHE A 159 -9.26 -10.56 -12.90
CA PHE A 159 -7.81 -10.42 -12.69
C PHE A 159 -7.39 -8.99 -12.34
N LEU A 160 -7.85 -7.98 -13.07
CA LEU A 160 -7.48 -6.58 -12.77
C LEU A 160 -8.10 -6.10 -11.47
N LYS A 161 -9.32 -6.56 -11.17
CA LYS A 161 -9.95 -6.33 -9.87
C LYS A 161 -9.17 -6.98 -8.72
N PHE A 162 -8.58 -8.16 -8.95
CA PHE A 162 -7.68 -8.79 -7.98
C PHE A 162 -6.42 -7.95 -7.74
N LEU A 163 -5.74 -7.46 -8.80
CA LEU A 163 -4.55 -6.61 -8.66
C LEU A 163 -4.83 -5.34 -7.85
N GLN A 164 -6.00 -4.74 -8.05
CA GLN A 164 -6.41 -3.56 -7.29
C GLN A 164 -6.69 -3.91 -5.83
N LYS A 165 -7.40 -5.01 -5.57
CA LYS A 165 -7.76 -5.43 -4.20
C LYS A 165 -6.57 -5.91 -3.40
N SER A 166 -5.53 -6.50 -4.01
CA SER A 166 -4.37 -7.00 -3.27
C SER A 166 -3.64 -5.92 -2.46
N ARG A 167 -3.78 -4.64 -2.83
CA ARG A 167 -3.23 -3.51 -2.06
C ARG A 167 -3.70 -3.51 -0.59
N MET A 168 -4.90 -4.01 -0.29
CA MET A 168 -5.43 -4.04 1.08
C MET A 168 -4.71 -5.03 2.01
N PHE A 169 -4.02 -6.03 1.44
CA PHE A 169 -3.36 -7.09 2.21
C PHE A 169 -1.85 -6.87 2.35
N VAL A 170 -1.31 -5.86 1.66
CA VAL A 170 0.12 -5.55 1.66
C VAL A 170 0.67 -5.35 3.08
N SER A 171 -0.07 -4.66 3.94
CA SER A 171 0.35 -4.39 5.32
C SER A 171 0.45 -5.64 6.19
N ALA A 172 -0.28 -6.72 5.84
CA ALA A 172 -0.25 -7.98 6.58
C ALA A 172 0.92 -8.89 6.16
N VAL A 173 1.64 -8.57 5.08
CA VAL A 173 2.71 -9.41 4.53
C VAL A 173 3.82 -9.70 5.54
N PRO A 174 4.37 -8.73 6.30
CA PRO A 174 5.40 -9.03 7.29
C PRO A 174 4.92 -10.00 8.38
N THR A 175 3.71 -9.79 8.90
CA THR A 175 3.09 -10.66 9.91
C THR A 175 2.84 -12.06 9.38
N ALA A 176 2.31 -12.19 8.16
CA ALA A 176 2.08 -13.49 7.53
C ALA A 176 3.39 -14.25 7.34
N LEU A 177 4.48 -13.58 6.95
CA LEU A 177 5.79 -14.20 6.80
C LEU A 177 6.39 -14.64 8.14
N ILE A 178 6.20 -13.86 9.20
CA ILE A 178 6.57 -14.27 10.56
C ILE A 178 5.84 -15.56 10.96
N MET A 179 4.52 -15.60 10.80
CA MET A 179 3.70 -16.77 11.16
C MET A 179 4.10 -18.00 10.35
N LEU A 180 4.23 -17.86 9.02
CA LEU A 180 4.65 -18.95 8.14
C LEU A 180 6.05 -19.45 8.48
N ASN A 181 6.98 -18.56 8.83
CA ASN A 181 8.30 -18.96 9.28
C ASN A 181 8.26 -19.72 10.61
N GLY A 182 7.45 -19.27 11.57
CA GLY A 182 7.26 -19.95 12.86
C GLY A 182 6.69 -21.37 12.71
N LEU A 183 5.78 -21.57 11.76
CA LEU A 183 5.21 -22.88 11.43
C LEU A 183 6.16 -23.79 10.63
N SER A 184 7.17 -23.21 9.96
CA SER A 184 8.09 -23.93 9.06
C SER A 184 9.44 -24.26 9.70
N LYS A 185 9.55 -24.19 11.04
CA LYS A 185 10.82 -24.49 11.74
C LYS A 185 11.29 -25.91 11.43
N GLN A 186 12.45 -26.02 10.79
CA GLN A 186 13.24 -27.26 10.71
C GLN A 186 14.21 -27.30 11.90
N ASP A 187 14.37 -28.46 12.52
CA ASP A 187 15.25 -28.68 13.68
C ASP A 187 16.74 -28.47 13.36
N ASP A 188 17.12 -28.50 12.08
CA ASP A 188 18.44 -28.11 11.62
C ASP A 188 18.53 -26.58 11.60
N ASN A 189 19.47 -25.96 12.32
CA ASN A 189 19.83 -24.53 12.35
C ASN A 189 20.02 -23.79 10.99
N LYS A 190 19.68 -24.41 9.87
CA LYS A 190 19.64 -23.87 8.52
C LYS A 190 18.45 -22.93 8.34
N PRO A 191 18.63 -21.82 7.60
CA PRO A 191 17.53 -20.91 7.37
C PRO A 191 16.47 -21.53 6.46
N SER A 192 15.20 -21.38 6.86
CA SER A 192 14.03 -21.88 6.13
C SER A 192 13.92 -21.23 4.73
N PHE A 193 13.08 -21.79 3.86
CA PHE A 193 12.80 -21.17 2.56
C PHE A 193 12.25 -19.74 2.72
N ILE A 194 11.36 -19.54 3.70
CA ILE A 194 10.77 -18.23 4.02
C ILE A 194 11.87 -17.29 4.48
N GLU A 195 12.76 -17.71 5.38
CA GLU A 195 13.89 -16.89 5.82
C GLU A 195 14.77 -16.45 4.67
N ARG A 196 15.14 -17.36 3.76
CA ARG A 196 16.01 -17.04 2.62
C ARG A 196 15.35 -16.05 1.67
N ASN A 197 14.04 -16.17 1.45
CA ASN A 197 13.32 -15.45 0.40
C ASN A 197 12.37 -14.35 0.90
N ALA A 198 12.27 -14.10 2.21
CA ALA A 198 11.30 -13.16 2.79
C ALA A 198 11.30 -11.79 2.11
N GLY A 199 12.47 -11.26 1.73
CA GLY A 199 12.53 -9.98 1.02
C GLY A 199 12.01 -10.03 -0.41
N LYS A 200 12.25 -11.14 -1.12
CA LYS A 200 11.69 -11.38 -2.46
C LYS A 200 10.18 -11.58 -2.39
N ILE A 201 9.70 -12.33 -1.39
CA ILE A 201 8.27 -12.58 -1.17
C ILE A 201 7.58 -11.26 -0.79
N GLY A 202 8.19 -10.47 0.10
CA GLY A 202 7.72 -9.14 0.47
C GLY A 202 7.58 -8.22 -0.74
N PHE A 203 8.63 -8.09 -1.56
CA PHE A 203 8.56 -7.32 -2.80
C PHE A 203 7.50 -7.87 -3.77
N ALA A 204 7.46 -9.19 -3.97
CA ALA A 204 6.52 -9.86 -4.86
C ALA A 204 5.05 -9.63 -4.45
N ALA A 205 4.78 -9.53 -3.15
CA ALA A 205 3.44 -9.20 -2.65
C ALA A 205 2.98 -7.79 -3.05
N PHE A 206 3.90 -6.88 -3.38
CA PHE A 206 3.58 -5.53 -3.87
C PHE A 206 3.53 -5.43 -5.40
N LEU A 207 4.02 -6.45 -6.14
CA LEU A 207 3.98 -6.46 -7.60
C LEU A 207 2.59 -6.21 -8.19
N PRO A 208 1.49 -6.79 -7.64
CA PRO A 208 0.16 -6.48 -8.14
C PRO A 208 -0.15 -4.98 -8.17
N THR A 209 0.21 -4.25 -7.10
CA THR A 209 0.05 -2.79 -7.02
C THR A 209 0.90 -2.08 -8.07
N ILE A 210 2.18 -2.43 -8.20
CA ILE A 210 3.10 -1.83 -9.19
C ILE A 210 2.56 -2.03 -10.62
N ILE A 211 2.06 -3.23 -10.93
CA ILE A 211 1.49 -3.55 -12.23
C ILE A 211 0.22 -2.75 -12.47
N GLU A 212 -0.66 -2.65 -11.49
CA GLU A 212 -1.93 -1.94 -11.57
C GLU A 212 -1.73 -0.43 -11.86
N GLU A 213 -0.85 0.22 -11.12
CA GLU A 213 -0.47 1.63 -11.28
C GLU A 213 0.13 1.90 -12.68
N GLY A 214 0.97 0.98 -13.16
CA GLY A 214 1.54 1.04 -14.50
C GLY A 214 0.49 0.84 -15.60
N LEU A 215 -0.44 -0.09 -15.39
CA LEU A 215 -1.55 -0.38 -16.30
C LEU A 215 -2.57 0.75 -16.38
N ALA A 216 -2.85 1.44 -15.27
CA ALA A 216 -3.68 2.65 -15.24
C ALA A 216 -3.02 3.77 -16.06
N SER A 217 -1.73 4.00 -15.83
CA SER A 217 -0.92 4.98 -16.58
C SER A 217 -0.89 4.72 -18.09
N ILE A 218 -0.66 3.47 -18.51
CA ILE A 218 -0.62 3.09 -19.93
C ILE A 218 -1.98 3.35 -20.59
N ARG A 219 -3.09 3.09 -19.90
CA ARG A 219 -4.44 3.35 -20.44
C ARG A 219 -4.67 4.84 -20.68
N GLY A 220 -4.29 5.70 -19.74
CA GLY A 220 -4.38 7.15 -19.91
C GLY A 220 -3.59 7.63 -21.13
N VAL A 221 -2.35 7.17 -21.29
CA VAL A 221 -1.49 7.50 -22.44
C VAL A 221 -2.07 6.99 -23.77
N LYS A 222 -2.58 5.76 -23.80
CA LYS A 222 -3.22 5.18 -24.99
C LYS A 222 -4.49 5.94 -25.38
N ALA A 223 -5.30 6.34 -24.40
CA ALA A 223 -6.50 7.13 -24.64
C ALA A 223 -6.19 8.54 -25.16
N ALA A 224 -5.15 9.19 -24.60
CA ALA A 224 -4.68 10.48 -25.08
C ALA A 224 -4.23 10.41 -26.54
N LYS A 225 -3.42 9.40 -26.91
CA LYS A 225 -3.00 9.17 -28.29
C LYS A 225 -4.18 8.89 -29.23
N ALA A 226 -5.13 8.07 -28.79
CA ALA A 226 -6.29 7.70 -29.60
C ALA A 226 -7.26 8.86 -29.85
N THR A 227 -7.37 9.79 -28.90
CA THR A 227 -8.29 10.93 -29.00
C THR A 227 -7.68 12.11 -29.76
N LEU A 228 -6.42 12.45 -29.48
CA LEU A 228 -5.75 13.63 -30.05
C LEU A 228 -4.89 13.32 -31.27
N GLY A 229 -4.79 12.04 -31.65
CA GLY A 229 -4.02 11.59 -32.82
C GLY A 229 -2.51 11.43 -32.57
N ASN A 230 -1.78 11.13 -33.65
CA ASN A 230 -0.36 10.78 -33.58
C ASN A 230 0.59 11.97 -33.40
N SER A 231 0.14 13.20 -33.67
CA SER A 231 0.94 14.43 -33.56
C SER A 231 1.04 14.97 -32.13
N VAL A 232 0.28 14.41 -31.17
CA VAL A 232 0.26 14.92 -29.80
C VAL A 232 1.54 14.58 -29.02
N ASN A 233 2.11 15.57 -28.33
CA ASN A 233 3.30 15.37 -27.51
C ASN A 233 2.95 14.70 -26.16
N LEU A 234 3.07 13.36 -26.10
CA LEU A 234 2.80 12.57 -24.88
C LEU A 234 3.94 12.60 -23.86
N LYS A 235 5.08 13.25 -24.13
CA LYS A 235 6.26 13.23 -23.24
C LYS A 235 5.93 13.73 -21.82
N PRO A 236 5.20 14.85 -21.63
CA PRO A 236 4.87 15.33 -20.28
C PRO A 236 4.01 14.32 -19.51
N LEU A 237 2.99 13.75 -20.16
CA LEU A 237 2.10 12.76 -19.55
C LEU A 237 2.86 11.51 -19.10
N LYS A 238 3.68 10.94 -19.99
CA LYS A 238 4.51 9.77 -19.70
C LYS A 238 5.50 10.02 -18.57
N ARG A 239 6.12 11.21 -18.55
CA ARG A 239 7.07 11.60 -17.50
C ARG A 239 6.39 11.65 -16.14
N ASN A 240 5.25 12.30 -16.04
CA ASN A 240 4.50 12.43 -14.78
C ASN A 240 4.10 11.03 -14.28
N TYR A 241 3.50 10.21 -15.14
CA TYR A 241 3.12 8.85 -14.76
C TYR A 241 4.29 7.94 -14.41
N PHE A 242 5.45 8.12 -15.06
CA PHE A 242 6.66 7.38 -14.71
C PHE A 242 7.13 7.70 -13.29
N PHE A 243 7.17 8.98 -12.90
CA PHE A 243 7.56 9.35 -11.54
C PHE A 243 6.55 8.91 -10.49
N ALA A 244 5.24 8.99 -10.80
CA ALA A 244 4.21 8.45 -9.93
C ALA A 244 4.38 6.94 -9.73
N TRP A 245 4.52 6.18 -10.82
CA TRP A 245 4.77 4.74 -10.77
C TRP A 245 6.06 4.36 -10.00
N LEU A 246 7.12 5.16 -10.14
CA LEU A 246 8.38 4.93 -9.45
C LEU A 246 8.25 5.00 -7.92
N THR A 247 7.36 5.84 -7.39
CA THR A 247 7.07 5.85 -5.93
C THR A 247 6.55 4.51 -5.44
N TYR A 248 5.72 3.82 -6.24
CA TYR A 248 5.22 2.48 -5.91
C TYR A 248 6.31 1.42 -6.02
N LEU A 249 7.23 1.54 -6.97
CA LEU A 249 8.39 0.65 -7.05
C LEU A 249 9.27 0.78 -5.79
N ILE A 250 9.54 2.01 -5.36
CA ILE A 250 10.28 2.31 -4.11
C ILE A 250 9.55 1.73 -2.90
N ALA A 251 8.22 1.89 -2.83
CA ALA A 251 7.40 1.30 -1.76
C ALA A 251 7.48 -0.24 -1.73
N GLY A 252 7.47 -0.90 -2.89
CA GLY A 252 7.65 -2.35 -2.99
C GLY A 252 9.01 -2.81 -2.49
N ILE A 253 10.08 -2.07 -2.81
CA ILE A 253 11.43 -2.32 -2.28
C ILE A 253 11.43 -2.19 -0.75
N GLY A 254 10.78 -1.15 -0.22
CA GLY A 254 10.60 -0.94 1.22
C GLY A 254 9.90 -2.11 1.90
N LEU A 255 8.81 -2.62 1.31
CA LEU A 255 8.10 -3.79 1.82
C LEU A 255 8.98 -5.05 1.83
N GLY A 256 9.79 -5.26 0.78
CA GLY A 256 10.75 -6.36 0.74
C GLY A 256 11.76 -6.29 1.89
N VAL A 257 12.33 -5.12 2.16
CA VAL A 257 13.27 -4.96 3.28
C VAL A 257 12.57 -5.17 4.62
N ALA A 258 11.39 -4.57 4.83
CA ALA A 258 10.61 -4.75 6.06
C ALA A 258 10.24 -6.22 6.30
N ALA A 259 9.82 -6.94 5.26
CA ALA A 259 9.50 -8.36 5.32
C ALA A 259 10.72 -9.22 5.71
N LYS A 260 11.88 -8.99 5.08
CA LYS A 260 13.12 -9.71 5.42
C LYS A 260 13.53 -9.45 6.86
N GLN A 261 13.45 -8.19 7.30
CA GLN A 261 13.86 -7.82 8.64
C GLN A 261 12.94 -8.40 9.71
N SER A 262 11.63 -8.34 9.51
CA SER A 262 10.64 -8.88 10.46
C SER A 262 10.88 -10.36 10.75
N VAL A 263 11.28 -11.12 9.73
CA VAL A 263 11.62 -12.54 9.86
C VAL A 263 12.95 -12.75 10.59
N ILE A 264 13.95 -11.89 10.38
CA ILE A 264 15.25 -11.96 11.09
C ILE A 264 15.09 -11.61 12.58
N GLU A 265 14.32 -10.56 12.89
CA GLU A 265 14.11 -10.10 14.27
C GLU A 265 13.30 -11.09 15.09
N ASN A 266 12.29 -11.74 14.51
CA ASN A 266 11.50 -12.76 15.20
C ASN A 266 12.29 -14.05 15.54
N LYS A 267 13.52 -14.21 15.03
CA LYS A 267 14.42 -15.31 15.42
C LYS A 267 15.20 -15.00 16.70
N ARG A 268 15.31 -13.72 17.09
CA ARG A 268 16.05 -13.27 18.27
C ARG A 268 15.22 -13.46 19.54
#